data_AF-A0A662ACD3-F1
#
_entry.id   AF-A0A662ACD3-F1
#
_cell.length_a   1.000
_cell.length_b   1.000
_cell.length_c   1.000
_cell.angle_alpha   90.00
_cell.angle_beta   90.00
_cell.angle_gamma   90.00
#
_symmetry.space_group_name_H-M   'P 1'
#
loop_
_entity.id
_entity.type
_entity.pdbx_description
1 polymer ?
#
loop_
_entity_poly.entity_id
_entity_poly.type
_entity_poly.pdbx_seq_one_letter_code
_entity_poly.pdbx_strand_id
1 'polypeptide(L)'
;MRYKSKTPYIFLNRIRIGSDSCIKLYFQRDESIIRRIKQNDWINFDAVKGIYYVIERPNTLGILSELFDDIATVSLQHLDYKPKERFSIYDQSVGKGTGVDILTKRKDLKIITLMPLKENDREMIGFSYHFPWLYYEKLRNSSFIDWDKKLSLWLMDSLGSNIKELLDILTKDYHIKISNALKIADINVRQALMEQIYVKDRHFKSCPQAYLEHMNLHNYSWNTINSYHHLLLRFLNTYQTKSITQINAFSVNEIDAYHKGLVQRKGVSYSIINQSVNAIKLYFRTIVGIEIDSKEIIRPAKAKKLPSIYSLEEVQRIIKAIDNLKHRAIVFLIYSAGLRVSEAIAMEVVDLQFDRMMINVRGGKGKKDRFTLLSKRAASLLKEYIASYEPERYLFEGQYGDRYSAGSIRKIIKRAKERAGVKTEGSTHSLRHSFATHLLEAGTDLRYIQSLLGHSNSKTTEIYTHVSTRHLSSIKSPGDFINI
;
A
#
# COMPACT_ATOMS: atom_id res chain seq x y z
N MET A 1 43.10 28.34 -40.34
CA MET A 1 42.14 29.35 -39.87
C MET A 1 42.08 29.29 -38.34
N ARG A 2 42.66 30.30 -37.65
CA ARG A 2 42.60 30.40 -36.19
C ARG A 2 41.15 30.63 -35.77
N TYR A 3 40.56 29.69 -35.05
CA TYR A 3 39.31 29.94 -34.32
C TYR A 3 39.55 31.16 -33.41
N LYS A 4 38.75 32.22 -33.58
CA LYS A 4 38.72 33.34 -32.62
C LYS A 4 38.42 32.75 -31.25
N SER A 5 39.41 32.74 -30.37
CA SER A 5 39.24 32.45 -28.94
C SER A 5 38.12 33.35 -28.42
N LYS A 6 36.97 32.75 -28.11
CA LYS A 6 35.84 33.47 -27.51
C LYS A 6 36.30 33.86 -26.11
N THR A 7 36.45 35.15 -25.82
CA THR A 7 36.83 35.61 -24.49
C THR A 7 35.86 35.01 -23.46
N PRO A 8 36.35 34.33 -22.42
CA PRO A 8 35.48 33.67 -21.45
C PRO A 8 34.69 34.72 -20.66
N TYR A 9 33.51 34.33 -20.18
CA TYR A 9 32.63 35.22 -19.43
C TYR A 9 32.56 34.80 -17.97
N ILE A 10 32.59 35.80 -17.07
CA ILE A 10 32.30 35.63 -15.65
C ILE A 10 31.02 36.39 -15.34
N PHE A 11 29.98 35.67 -14.97
CA PHE A 11 28.73 36.24 -14.50
C PHE A 11 28.77 36.42 -12.99
N LEU A 12 28.43 37.61 -12.52
CA LEU A 12 28.31 37.90 -11.10
C LEU A 12 26.86 37.78 -10.66
N ASN A 13 26.63 37.17 -9.49
CA ASN A 13 25.30 37.00 -8.90
C ASN A 13 25.37 37.24 -7.38
N ARG A 14 24.55 38.16 -6.87
CA ARG A 14 24.47 38.49 -5.45
C ARG A 14 23.68 37.42 -4.72
N ILE A 15 24.32 36.77 -3.75
CA ILE A 15 23.77 35.71 -2.93
C ILE A 15 23.94 36.05 -1.45
N ARG A 16 23.17 35.39 -0.58
CA ARG A 16 23.40 35.42 0.87
C ARG A 16 24.00 34.10 1.34
N ILE A 17 25.08 34.20 2.13
CA ILE A 17 25.69 33.05 2.82
C ILE A 17 25.71 33.41 4.31
N GLY A 18 24.87 32.74 5.12
CA GLY A 18 24.66 33.14 6.51
C GLY A 18 24.00 34.52 6.61
N SER A 19 24.60 35.42 7.38
CA SER A 19 24.20 36.83 7.51
C SER A 19 24.74 37.74 6.41
N ASP A 20 25.73 37.28 5.64
CA ASP A 20 26.55 38.16 4.81
C ASP A 20 26.04 38.19 3.36
N SER A 21 26.10 39.38 2.75
CA SER A 21 25.91 39.55 1.31
C SER A 21 27.21 39.18 0.59
N CYS A 22 27.12 38.32 -0.41
CA CYS A 22 28.27 37.82 -1.15
C CYS A 22 28.02 37.92 -2.66
N ILE A 23 29.08 38.14 -3.42
CA ILE A 23 29.08 38.05 -4.88
C ILE A 23 29.59 36.68 -5.30
N LYS A 24 28.73 35.87 -5.90
CA LYS A 24 29.07 34.60 -6.52
C LYS A 24 29.64 34.83 -7.92
N LEU A 25 30.72 34.15 -8.24
CA LEU A 25 31.28 34.08 -9.59
C LEU A 25 30.78 32.81 -10.29
N TYR A 26 30.20 32.99 -11.49
CA TYR A 26 29.75 31.89 -12.33
C TYR A 26 30.43 31.98 -13.70
N PHE A 27 31.20 30.97 -14.07
CA PHE A 27 31.94 30.92 -15.32
C PHE A 27 32.05 29.47 -15.82
N GLN A 28 32.20 29.30 -17.12
CA GLN A 28 32.50 28.00 -17.71
C GLN A 28 33.94 27.61 -17.34
N ARG A 29 34.19 26.33 -17.07
CA ARG A 29 35.49 25.84 -16.56
C ARG A 29 36.63 26.29 -17.48
N ASP A 30 37.44 27.24 -17.00
CA ASP A 30 38.58 27.82 -17.69
C ASP A 30 39.78 27.85 -16.73
N GLU A 31 40.91 27.31 -17.18
CA GLU A 31 42.11 27.18 -16.32
C GLU A 31 42.74 28.52 -15.96
N SER A 32 42.64 29.54 -16.84
CA SER A 32 43.19 30.87 -16.60
C SER A 32 42.42 31.57 -15.47
N ILE A 33 41.08 31.48 -15.49
CA ILE A 33 40.20 32.02 -14.45
C ILE A 33 40.43 31.30 -13.12
N ILE A 34 40.47 29.96 -13.13
CA ILE A 34 40.70 29.18 -11.90
C ILE A 34 42.08 29.49 -11.30
N ARG A 35 43.12 29.63 -12.14
CA ARG A 35 44.46 29.99 -11.68
C ARG A 35 44.47 31.38 -11.04
N ARG A 36 43.83 32.38 -11.67
CA ARG A 36 43.71 33.75 -11.13
C ARG A 36 42.94 33.78 -9.81
N ILE A 37 41.87 32.98 -9.69
CA ILE A 37 41.11 32.84 -8.44
C ILE A 37 42.01 32.28 -7.33
N LYS A 38 42.76 31.21 -7.60
CA LYS A 38 43.66 30.59 -6.61
C LYS A 38 44.82 31.47 -6.16
N GLN A 39 45.16 32.51 -6.92
CA GLN A 39 46.17 33.51 -6.56
C GLN A 39 45.61 34.62 -5.65
N ASN A 40 44.30 34.61 -5.38
CA ASN A 40 43.60 35.66 -4.63
C ASN A 40 42.85 35.05 -3.44
N ASP A 41 43.48 35.05 -2.27
CA ASP A 41 42.97 34.39 -1.05
C ASP A 41 41.64 34.97 -0.52
N TRP A 42 41.23 36.14 -1.00
CA TRP A 42 39.96 36.78 -0.65
C TRP A 42 38.77 36.23 -1.45
N ILE A 43 39.00 35.38 -2.45
CA ILE A 43 37.96 34.65 -3.19
C ILE A 43 37.79 33.27 -2.57
N ASN A 44 36.67 33.08 -1.88
CA ASN A 44 36.38 31.86 -1.12
C ASN A 44 35.71 30.81 -1.99
N PHE A 45 35.88 29.54 -1.63
CA PHE A 45 35.17 28.41 -2.26
C PHE A 45 34.28 27.71 -1.22
N ASP A 46 32.97 27.68 -1.46
CA ASP A 46 32.04 26.89 -0.67
C ASP A 46 31.98 25.48 -1.27
N ALA A 47 32.59 24.51 -0.58
CA ALA A 47 32.65 23.12 -1.03
C ALA A 47 31.29 22.41 -1.04
N VAL A 48 30.34 22.85 -0.22
CA VAL A 48 28.99 22.27 -0.14
C VAL A 48 28.15 22.73 -1.33
N LYS A 49 28.26 24.00 -1.69
CA LYS A 49 27.51 24.59 -2.81
C LYS A 49 28.25 24.53 -4.15
N GLY A 50 29.55 24.24 -4.13
CA GLY A 50 30.42 24.17 -5.32
C GLY A 50 30.59 25.52 -6.02
N ILE A 51 30.72 26.61 -5.25
CA ILE A 51 30.75 27.98 -5.80
C ILE A 51 31.94 28.78 -5.30
N TYR A 52 32.46 29.65 -6.17
CA TYR A 52 33.38 30.72 -5.78
C TYR A 52 32.59 31.98 -5.40
N TYR A 53 32.94 32.61 -4.29
CA TYR A 53 32.26 33.80 -3.81
C TYR A 53 33.21 34.76 -3.07
N VAL A 54 32.79 36.02 -3.01
CA VAL A 54 33.48 37.09 -2.29
C VAL A 54 32.46 37.79 -1.40
N ILE A 55 32.86 38.16 -0.18
CA ILE A 55 32.01 39.00 0.69
C ILE A 55 31.87 40.38 0.06
N GLU A 56 30.64 40.83 -0.11
CA GLU A 56 30.33 42.08 -0.79
C GLU A 56 30.69 43.28 0.09
N ARG A 57 31.50 44.19 -0.47
CA ARG A 57 31.90 45.49 0.07
C ARG A 57 31.69 46.55 -1.02
N PRO A 58 31.67 47.86 -0.70
CA PRO A 58 31.35 48.92 -1.66
C PRO A 58 32.12 48.87 -3.00
N ASN A 59 33.36 48.36 -3.01
CA ASN A 59 34.22 48.30 -4.20
C ASN A 59 34.37 46.90 -4.81
N THR A 60 33.70 45.87 -4.27
CA THR A 60 33.93 44.47 -4.66
C THR A 60 33.68 44.23 -6.15
N LEU A 61 32.66 44.84 -6.76
CA LEU A 61 32.35 44.67 -8.17
C LEU A 61 33.42 45.29 -9.09
N GLY A 62 33.96 46.46 -8.71
CA GLY A 62 35.04 47.12 -9.45
C GLY A 62 36.31 46.29 -9.41
N ILE A 63 36.70 45.82 -8.22
CA ILE A 63 37.88 44.97 -8.03
C ILE A 63 37.76 43.66 -8.82
N LEU A 64 36.57 43.04 -8.85
CA LEU A 64 36.34 41.83 -9.64
C LEU A 64 36.43 42.10 -11.16
N SER A 65 35.88 43.22 -11.64
CA SER A 65 36.00 43.59 -13.05
C SER A 65 37.45 43.82 -13.45
N GLU A 66 38.22 44.55 -12.64
CA GLU A 66 39.64 44.83 -12.89
C GLU A 66 40.51 43.57 -12.80
N LEU A 67 40.23 42.68 -11.83
CA LEU A 67 40.99 41.45 -11.62
C LEU A 67 40.95 40.51 -12.84
N PHE A 68 39.87 40.54 -13.62
CA PHE A 68 39.65 39.61 -14.72
C PHE A 68 39.66 40.28 -16.11
N ASP A 69 39.82 41.61 -16.21
CA ASP A 69 39.69 42.37 -17.48
C ASP A 69 40.63 41.87 -18.59
N ASP A 70 41.83 41.39 -18.23
CA ASP A 70 42.83 40.86 -19.15
C ASP A 70 42.52 39.44 -19.66
N ILE A 71 41.63 38.71 -18.98
CA ILE A 71 41.39 37.28 -19.24
C ILE A 71 39.92 36.91 -19.47
N ALA A 72 38.94 37.71 -19.03
CA ALA A 72 37.52 37.41 -19.14
C ALA A 72 36.64 38.66 -19.12
N THR A 73 35.49 38.61 -19.80
CA THR A 73 34.47 39.67 -19.70
C THR A 73 33.60 39.44 -18.46
N VAL A 74 33.63 40.37 -17.51
CA VAL A 74 32.79 40.33 -16.31
C VAL A 74 31.40 40.93 -16.60
N SER A 75 30.35 40.13 -16.44
CA SER A 75 28.96 40.51 -16.71
C SER A 75 28.16 40.67 -15.43
N LEU A 76 27.53 41.85 -15.28
CA LEU A 76 26.62 42.20 -14.18
C LEU A 76 25.15 41.90 -14.48
N GLN A 77 24.83 41.38 -15.67
CA GLN A 77 23.44 41.18 -16.12
C GLN A 77 22.61 40.29 -15.18
N HIS A 78 23.28 39.43 -14.40
CA HIS A 78 22.64 38.49 -13.47
C HIS A 78 22.88 38.86 -12.00
N LEU A 79 23.39 40.06 -11.71
CA LEU A 79 23.80 40.47 -10.36
C LEU A 79 22.64 40.36 -9.36
N ASP A 80 21.44 40.80 -9.75
CA ASP A 80 20.23 40.74 -8.91
C ASP A 80 19.15 39.81 -9.49
N TYR A 81 19.56 38.83 -10.30
CA TYR A 81 18.62 37.89 -10.91
C TYR A 81 17.95 37.01 -9.86
N LYS A 82 16.66 37.27 -9.60
CA LYS A 82 15.82 36.39 -8.76
C LYS A 82 15.29 35.23 -9.63
N PRO A 83 15.49 33.95 -9.22
CA PRO A 83 14.86 32.84 -9.92
C PRO A 83 13.35 33.02 -9.91
N LYS A 84 12.68 32.81 -11.05
CA LYS A 84 11.21 32.82 -11.11
C LYS A 84 10.66 31.83 -10.08
N GLU A 85 9.69 32.26 -9.28
CA GLU A 85 8.95 31.35 -8.39
C GLU A 85 8.35 30.21 -9.22
N ARG A 86 8.66 28.97 -8.81
CA ARG A 86 8.07 27.79 -9.45
C ARG A 86 6.67 27.59 -8.87
N PHE A 87 5.64 27.82 -9.68
CA PHE A 87 4.30 27.40 -9.33
C PHE A 87 4.21 25.87 -9.34
N SER A 88 3.58 25.30 -8.32
CA SER A 88 3.24 23.88 -8.29
C SER A 88 2.02 23.62 -9.16
N ILE A 89 2.22 22.98 -10.31
CA ILE A 89 1.15 22.48 -11.18
C ILE A 89 0.65 21.16 -10.58
N TYR A 90 -0.66 21.03 -10.40
CA TYR A 90 -1.31 19.78 -9.99
C TYR A 90 -2.34 19.37 -11.04
N ASP A 91 -2.52 18.06 -11.22
CA ASP A 91 -3.58 17.53 -12.07
C ASP A 91 -4.95 17.91 -11.51
N GLN A 92 -5.75 18.64 -12.29
CA GLN A 92 -7.13 19.00 -11.96
C GLN A 92 -8.07 18.41 -13.01
N SER A 93 -9.10 17.69 -12.55
CA SER A 93 -10.17 17.18 -13.42
C SER A 93 -11.43 18.03 -13.27
N VAL A 94 -11.97 18.54 -14.38
CA VAL A 94 -13.27 19.23 -14.43
C VAL A 94 -14.31 18.22 -14.94
N GLY A 95 -15.38 17.97 -14.16
CA GLY A 95 -16.44 17.02 -14.53
C GLY A 95 -17.84 17.54 -14.15
N LYS A 96 -18.88 17.07 -14.85
CA LYS A 96 -20.29 17.39 -14.52
C LYS A 96 -20.62 16.79 -13.14
N GLY A 97 -20.81 17.66 -12.15
CA GLY A 97 -21.29 17.30 -10.82
C GLY A 97 -22.76 16.89 -10.85
N THR A 98 -23.05 15.64 -11.19
CA THR A 98 -24.35 15.01 -10.92
C THR A 98 -24.13 13.82 -9.98
N GLY A 99 -23.86 14.16 -8.73
CA GLY A 99 -23.58 13.19 -7.66
C GLY A 99 -24.86 12.61 -7.09
N VAL A 100 -25.36 11.51 -7.65
CA VAL A 100 -26.10 10.55 -6.81
C VAL A 100 -25.01 9.78 -6.05
N ASP A 101 -24.79 10.10 -4.78
CA ASP A 101 -23.90 9.32 -3.92
C ASP A 101 -24.70 8.15 -3.34
N ILE A 102 -24.30 6.95 -3.75
CA ILE A 102 -25.26 5.87 -3.99
C ILE A 102 -25.27 4.81 -2.87
N LEU A 103 -24.29 4.86 -1.98
CA LEU A 103 -24.31 4.03 -0.77
C LEU A 103 -23.33 4.59 0.24
N THR A 104 -23.84 5.30 1.23
CA THR A 104 -23.03 6.03 2.21
C THR A 104 -22.58 5.11 3.33
N LYS A 105 -21.27 5.11 3.61
CA LYS A 105 -20.71 4.42 4.78
C LYS A 105 -20.81 5.31 6.02
N ARG A 106 -21.17 4.71 7.15
CA ARG A 106 -21.13 5.32 8.47
C ARG A 106 -19.68 5.39 8.94
N LYS A 107 -19.13 6.59 9.06
CA LYS A 107 -17.70 6.81 9.33
C LYS A 107 -17.36 6.82 10.82
N ASP A 108 -18.33 7.14 11.67
CA ASP A 108 -18.11 7.43 13.10
C ASP A 108 -18.41 6.23 14.02
N LEU A 109 -18.49 5.02 13.46
CA LEU A 109 -18.77 3.81 14.23
C LEU A 109 -17.56 3.39 15.07
N LYS A 110 -17.77 3.23 16.37
CA LYS A 110 -16.77 2.67 17.30
C LYS A 110 -16.59 1.18 17.05
N ILE A 111 -15.38 0.66 17.13
CA ILE A 111 -15.09 -0.73 16.73
C ILE A 111 -15.14 -1.66 17.95
N ILE A 112 -15.88 -2.76 17.81
CA ILE A 112 -15.86 -3.91 18.73
C ILE A 112 -15.38 -5.11 17.93
N THR A 113 -14.62 -6.02 18.55
CA THR A 113 -14.17 -7.25 17.88
C THR A 113 -14.61 -8.46 18.68
N LEU A 114 -15.44 -9.30 18.07
CA LEU A 114 -15.85 -10.59 18.61
C LEU A 114 -14.73 -11.61 18.43
N MET A 115 -14.40 -12.33 19.49
CA MET A 115 -13.38 -13.37 19.50
C MET A 115 -13.97 -14.70 19.99
N PRO A 116 -13.53 -15.83 19.42
CA PRO A 116 -13.93 -17.14 19.93
C PRO A 116 -13.17 -17.42 21.24
N LEU A 117 -13.87 -18.00 22.20
CA LEU A 117 -13.32 -18.40 23.50
C LEU A 117 -13.73 -19.85 23.78
N LYS A 118 -12.91 -20.55 24.57
CA LYS A 118 -13.22 -21.90 25.03
C LYS A 118 -13.11 -21.93 26.54
N GLU A 119 -14.21 -22.20 27.22
CA GLU A 119 -14.27 -22.31 28.68
C GLU A 119 -14.97 -23.63 29.05
N ASN A 120 -14.30 -24.48 29.84
CA ASN A 120 -14.83 -25.79 30.27
C ASN A 120 -15.42 -26.63 29.11
N ASP A 121 -14.69 -26.69 27.98
CA ASP A 121 -15.10 -27.35 26.73
C ASP A 121 -16.32 -26.77 26.00
N ARG A 122 -16.88 -25.65 26.45
CA ARG A 122 -17.92 -24.90 25.71
C ARG A 122 -17.30 -23.85 24.81
N GLU A 123 -17.78 -23.79 23.57
CA GLU A 123 -17.42 -22.73 22.62
C GLU A 123 -18.28 -21.49 22.86
N MET A 124 -17.62 -20.38 23.19
CA MET A 124 -18.26 -19.10 23.48
C MET A 124 -17.71 -18.01 22.56
N ILE A 125 -18.43 -16.89 22.50
CA ILE A 125 -17.98 -15.68 21.84
C ILE A 125 -17.85 -14.60 22.90
N GLY A 126 -16.72 -13.90 22.90
CA GLY A 126 -16.51 -12.78 23.81
C GLY A 126 -16.03 -11.51 23.14
N PHE A 127 -16.10 -10.40 23.87
CA PHE A 127 -15.45 -9.14 23.52
C PHE A 127 -15.25 -8.24 24.74
N SER A 128 -14.21 -7.41 24.70
CA SER A 128 -13.97 -6.37 25.71
C SER A 128 -14.33 -5.00 25.16
N TYR A 129 -15.25 -4.30 25.82
CA TYR A 129 -15.56 -2.91 25.51
C TYR A 129 -16.22 -2.21 26.70
N HIS A 130 -15.81 -0.98 26.99
CA HIS A 130 -16.47 -0.15 28.00
C HIS A 130 -17.57 0.69 27.35
N PHE A 131 -18.82 0.40 27.70
CA PHE A 131 -19.99 1.05 27.12
C PHE A 131 -20.51 2.22 27.97
N PRO A 132 -21.07 3.27 27.34
CA PRO A 132 -21.98 4.19 28.02
C PRO A 132 -23.16 3.43 28.65
N TRP A 133 -23.70 3.95 29.75
CA TRP A 133 -24.78 3.31 30.53
C TRP A 133 -25.89 2.75 29.65
N LEU A 134 -26.42 3.53 28.71
CA LEU A 134 -27.54 3.12 27.84
C LEU A 134 -27.32 1.76 27.14
N TYR A 135 -26.09 1.50 26.67
CA TYR A 135 -25.76 0.23 26.01
C TYR A 135 -25.44 -0.86 27.03
N TYR A 136 -24.75 -0.50 28.11
CA TYR A 136 -24.44 -1.41 29.21
C TYR A 136 -25.72 -2.02 29.81
N GLU A 137 -26.73 -1.20 30.08
CA GLU A 137 -28.02 -1.64 30.64
C GLU A 137 -28.78 -2.56 29.68
N LYS A 138 -28.82 -2.23 28.39
CA LYS A 138 -29.44 -3.09 27.37
C LYS A 138 -28.79 -4.47 27.28
N LEU A 139 -27.45 -4.52 27.30
CA LEU A 139 -26.72 -5.78 27.26
C LEU A 139 -26.91 -6.57 28.57
N ARG A 140 -26.79 -5.90 29.72
CA ARG A 140 -26.94 -6.55 31.03
C ARG A 140 -28.33 -7.13 31.26
N ASN A 141 -29.37 -6.52 30.70
CA ASN A 141 -30.74 -6.99 30.83
C ASN A 141 -31.14 -8.02 29.77
N SER A 142 -30.24 -8.35 28.83
CA SER A 142 -30.51 -9.36 27.81
C SER A 142 -30.10 -10.76 28.29
N SER A 143 -30.88 -11.78 27.95
CA SER A 143 -30.68 -13.15 28.43
C SER A 143 -29.59 -13.93 27.68
N PHE A 144 -29.03 -13.37 26.62
CA PHE A 144 -28.09 -14.06 25.74
C PHE A 144 -26.61 -13.71 25.99
N ILE A 145 -26.32 -12.71 26.84
CA ILE A 145 -24.96 -12.22 27.08
C ILE A 145 -24.75 -11.82 28.54
N ASP A 146 -23.61 -12.20 29.09
CA ASP A 146 -23.22 -11.94 30.47
C ASP A 146 -21.88 -11.22 30.54
N TRP A 147 -21.68 -10.43 31.60
CA TRP A 147 -20.37 -9.83 31.90
C TRP A 147 -19.58 -10.73 32.86
N ASP A 148 -18.47 -11.27 32.36
CA ASP A 148 -17.52 -12.00 33.19
C ASP A 148 -16.52 -11.03 33.84
N LYS A 149 -16.57 -10.95 35.18
CA LYS A 149 -15.71 -10.06 35.96
C LYS A 149 -14.24 -10.50 35.98
N LYS A 150 -13.97 -11.80 35.91
CA LYS A 150 -12.62 -12.36 36.01
C LYS A 150 -11.83 -12.09 34.74
N LEU A 151 -12.46 -12.29 33.60
CA LEU A 151 -11.90 -12.06 32.27
C LEU A 151 -12.05 -10.61 31.82
N SER A 152 -12.95 -9.84 32.45
CA SER A 152 -13.33 -8.49 32.01
C SER A 152 -13.83 -8.47 30.56
N LEU A 153 -14.70 -9.43 30.24
CA LEU A 153 -15.28 -9.66 28.92
C LEU A 153 -16.80 -9.80 29.00
N TRP A 154 -17.49 -9.36 27.95
CA TRP A 154 -18.83 -9.83 27.66
C TRP A 154 -18.74 -11.20 27.00
N LEU A 155 -19.56 -12.16 27.44
CA LEU A 155 -19.58 -13.55 26.97
C LEU A 155 -20.99 -13.94 26.52
N MET A 156 -21.10 -14.63 25.40
CA MET A 156 -22.34 -15.22 24.90
C MET A 156 -22.07 -16.58 24.26
N ASP A 157 -23.09 -17.43 24.19
CA ASP A 157 -23.00 -18.69 23.46
C ASP A 157 -22.72 -18.44 21.96
N SER A 158 -22.06 -19.41 21.31
CA SER A 158 -21.69 -19.38 19.89
C SER A 158 -22.89 -19.63 18.95
N LEU A 159 -23.99 -18.89 19.16
CA LEU A 159 -25.22 -18.98 18.38
C LEU A 159 -25.37 -17.78 17.42
N GLY A 160 -25.81 -18.06 16.20
CA GLY A 160 -26.06 -17.02 15.19
C GLY A 160 -27.15 -16.01 15.61
N SER A 161 -28.14 -16.45 16.40
CA SER A 161 -29.18 -15.59 16.99
C SER A 161 -28.58 -14.53 17.91
N ASN A 162 -27.66 -14.92 18.80
CA ASN A 162 -27.03 -14.03 19.77
C ASN A 162 -26.24 -12.91 19.06
N ILE A 163 -25.56 -13.24 17.95
CA ILE A 163 -24.87 -12.22 17.13
C ILE A 163 -25.87 -11.25 16.49
N LYS A 164 -27.05 -11.71 16.06
CA LYS A 164 -28.10 -10.85 15.50
C LYS A 164 -28.67 -9.92 16.57
N GLU A 165 -29.00 -10.44 17.76
CA GLU A 165 -29.46 -9.62 18.88
C GLU A 165 -28.43 -8.57 19.28
N LEU A 166 -27.15 -8.95 19.30
CA LEU A 166 -26.06 -8.01 19.55
C LEU A 166 -25.97 -6.91 18.47
N LEU A 167 -26.15 -7.28 17.20
CA LEU A 167 -26.21 -6.31 16.09
C LEU A 167 -27.39 -5.35 16.26
N ASP A 168 -28.57 -5.84 16.64
CA ASP A 168 -29.76 -5.00 16.81
C ASP A 168 -29.56 -3.97 17.94
N ILE A 169 -28.86 -4.36 19.01
CA ILE A 169 -28.54 -3.46 20.12
C ILE A 169 -27.47 -2.44 19.73
N LEU A 170 -26.37 -2.87 19.11
CA LEU A 170 -25.15 -2.08 19.00
C LEU A 170 -24.94 -1.36 17.66
N THR A 171 -25.57 -1.82 16.58
CA THR A 171 -25.22 -1.34 15.24
C THR A 171 -25.41 0.15 15.04
N LYS A 172 -26.23 0.84 15.84
CA LYS A 172 -26.42 2.30 15.71
C LYS A 172 -25.09 3.07 15.80
N ASP A 173 -24.29 2.81 16.83
CA ASP A 173 -23.05 3.54 17.12
C ASP A 173 -21.78 2.69 17.01
N TYR A 174 -21.92 1.37 16.84
CA TYR A 174 -20.80 0.44 16.82
C TYR A 174 -20.70 -0.38 15.53
N HIS A 175 -19.47 -0.70 15.16
CA HIS A 175 -19.11 -1.64 14.11
C HIS A 175 -18.53 -2.89 14.75
N ILE A 176 -19.30 -3.97 14.67
CA ILE A 176 -18.92 -5.30 15.14
C ILE A 176 -18.05 -5.98 14.09
N LYS A 177 -16.78 -6.16 14.41
CA LYS A 177 -15.82 -6.95 13.64
C LYS A 177 -15.74 -8.36 14.22
N ILE A 178 -15.30 -9.28 13.38
CA ILE A 178 -15.09 -10.68 13.72
C ILE A 178 -13.58 -10.95 13.67
N SER A 179 -13.03 -11.56 14.71
CA SER A 179 -11.65 -12.07 14.70
C SER A 179 -11.49 -13.07 13.55
N ASN A 180 -10.29 -13.14 12.98
CA ASN A 180 -9.98 -14.13 11.94
C ASN A 180 -10.10 -15.58 12.45
N ALA A 181 -10.08 -15.79 13.77
CA ALA A 181 -10.26 -17.10 14.38
C ALA A 181 -11.73 -17.54 14.42
N LEU A 182 -12.68 -16.60 14.44
CA LEU A 182 -14.12 -16.90 14.52
C LEU A 182 -14.70 -17.08 13.12
N LYS A 183 -15.13 -18.31 12.80
CA LYS A 183 -15.78 -18.64 11.54
C LYS A 183 -17.29 -18.66 11.72
N ILE A 184 -17.97 -17.65 11.19
CA ILE A 184 -19.43 -17.61 11.16
C ILE A 184 -19.88 -18.44 9.96
N ALA A 185 -20.67 -19.50 10.12
CA ALA A 185 -21.20 -20.27 9.00
C ALA A 185 -22.52 -19.69 8.45
N ASP A 186 -23.35 -19.12 9.33
CA ASP A 186 -24.64 -18.53 8.98
C ASP A 186 -24.48 -17.34 8.03
N ILE A 187 -25.10 -17.46 6.85
CA ILE A 187 -25.03 -16.47 5.76
C ILE A 187 -25.83 -15.22 6.10
N ASN A 188 -26.92 -15.34 6.86
CA ASN A 188 -27.71 -14.21 7.32
C ASN A 188 -26.90 -13.33 8.26
N VAL A 189 -26.21 -13.95 9.22
CA VAL A 189 -25.32 -13.24 10.15
C VAL A 189 -24.18 -12.56 9.39
N ARG A 190 -23.56 -13.27 8.45
CA ARG A 190 -22.51 -12.70 7.59
C ARG A 190 -22.99 -11.46 6.82
N GLN A 191 -24.14 -11.55 6.17
CA GLN A 191 -24.73 -10.44 5.44
C GLN A 191 -25.00 -9.24 6.35
N ALA A 192 -25.63 -9.46 7.51
CA ALA A 192 -25.91 -8.41 8.47
C ALA A 192 -24.62 -7.70 8.93
N LEU A 193 -23.56 -8.48 9.23
CA LEU A 193 -22.24 -7.94 9.58
C LEU A 193 -21.59 -7.15 8.44
N MET A 194 -21.76 -7.55 7.18
CA MET A 194 -21.18 -6.83 6.03
C MET A 194 -21.94 -5.54 5.73
N GLU A 195 -23.26 -5.58 5.88
CA GLU A 195 -24.15 -4.47 5.56
C GLU A 195 -24.27 -3.44 6.70
N GLN A 196 -23.87 -3.80 7.93
CA GLN A 196 -23.98 -2.91 9.09
C GLN A 196 -23.33 -1.55 8.83
N ILE A 197 -22.21 -1.46 8.11
CA ILE A 197 -21.47 -0.20 7.98
C ILE A 197 -22.15 0.84 7.07
N TYR A 198 -23.30 0.53 6.48
CA TYR A 198 -24.00 1.39 5.54
C TYR A 198 -25.21 2.07 6.18
N VAL A 199 -25.54 3.26 5.67
CA VAL A 199 -26.82 3.90 5.97
C VAL A 199 -27.92 3.15 5.21
N LYS A 200 -28.91 2.64 5.94
CA LYS A 200 -30.05 1.91 5.38
C LYS A 200 -31.27 2.83 5.39
N ASP A 201 -31.55 3.46 4.25
CA ASP A 201 -32.80 4.19 4.04
C ASP A 201 -33.93 3.26 3.57
N ARG A 202 -35.13 3.80 3.36
CA ARG A 202 -36.31 3.03 2.87
C ARG A 202 -36.12 2.40 1.47
N HIS A 203 -35.12 2.83 0.71
CA HIS A 203 -34.80 2.36 -0.63
C HIS A 203 -33.60 1.41 -0.66
N PHE A 204 -33.01 1.14 0.50
CA PHE A 204 -31.86 0.25 0.66
C PHE A 204 -32.22 -1.17 0.21
N LYS A 205 -31.37 -1.73 -0.63
CA LYS A 205 -31.49 -3.09 -1.14
C LYS A 205 -30.34 -3.91 -0.59
N SER A 206 -30.64 -4.89 0.25
CA SER A 206 -29.66 -5.88 0.67
C SER A 206 -29.19 -6.72 -0.51
N CYS A 207 -27.98 -7.25 -0.38
CA CYS A 207 -27.49 -8.28 -1.29
C CYS A 207 -28.40 -9.51 -1.19
N PRO A 208 -28.77 -10.22 -2.26
CA PRO A 208 -29.58 -11.43 -2.11
C PRO A 208 -28.81 -12.57 -1.40
N GLN A 209 -29.45 -13.27 -0.46
CA GLN A 209 -28.80 -14.34 0.31
C GLN A 209 -28.34 -15.50 -0.58
N ALA A 210 -29.16 -15.88 -1.56
CA ALA A 210 -28.84 -16.87 -2.57
C ALA A 210 -27.52 -16.58 -3.32
N TYR A 211 -27.14 -15.30 -3.48
CA TYR A 211 -25.86 -14.92 -4.09
C TYR A 211 -24.66 -15.26 -3.19
N LEU A 212 -24.80 -15.05 -1.89
CA LEU A 212 -23.78 -15.40 -0.90
C LEU A 212 -23.69 -16.92 -0.74
N GLU A 213 -24.83 -17.62 -0.72
CA GLU A 213 -24.94 -19.09 -0.70
C GLU A 213 -24.22 -19.71 -1.89
N HIS A 214 -24.51 -19.24 -3.10
CA HIS A 214 -23.85 -19.71 -4.32
C HIS A 214 -22.33 -19.61 -4.20
N MET A 215 -21.80 -18.45 -3.78
CA MET A 215 -20.35 -18.27 -3.62
C MET A 215 -19.78 -19.18 -2.53
N ASN A 216 -20.50 -19.39 -1.43
CA ASN A 216 -20.08 -20.27 -0.34
C ASN A 216 -20.00 -21.74 -0.82
N LEU A 217 -21.02 -22.23 -1.54
CA LEU A 217 -21.06 -23.58 -2.12
C LEU A 217 -19.89 -23.82 -3.09
N HIS A 218 -19.52 -22.81 -3.86
CA HIS A 218 -18.40 -22.87 -4.81
C HIS A 218 -17.04 -22.60 -4.15
N ASN A 219 -16.95 -22.63 -2.82
CA ASN A 219 -15.71 -22.46 -2.06
C ASN A 219 -14.95 -21.16 -2.37
N TYR A 220 -15.67 -20.07 -2.67
CA TYR A 220 -15.04 -18.77 -2.83
C TYR A 220 -14.39 -18.33 -1.52
N SER A 221 -13.21 -17.69 -1.63
CA SER A 221 -12.55 -17.14 -0.45
C SER A 221 -13.40 -16.04 0.18
N TRP A 222 -13.33 -15.89 1.51
CA TRP A 222 -14.07 -14.84 2.21
C TRP A 222 -13.76 -13.44 1.69
N ASN A 223 -12.50 -13.17 1.31
CA ASN A 223 -12.13 -11.90 0.69
C ASN A 223 -12.86 -11.68 -0.64
N THR A 224 -13.02 -12.74 -1.45
CA THR A 224 -13.75 -12.65 -2.72
C THR A 224 -15.24 -12.42 -2.47
N ILE A 225 -15.85 -13.16 -1.55
CA ILE A 225 -17.25 -12.96 -1.13
C ILE A 225 -17.46 -11.52 -0.69
N ASN A 226 -16.58 -10.99 0.17
CA ASN A 226 -16.68 -9.64 0.68
C ASN A 226 -16.53 -8.57 -0.41
N SER A 227 -15.55 -8.73 -1.31
CA SER A 227 -15.39 -7.85 -2.46
C SER A 227 -16.62 -7.88 -3.37
N TYR A 228 -17.14 -9.07 -3.70
CA TYR A 228 -18.25 -9.23 -4.63
C TYR A 228 -19.55 -8.71 -4.04
N HIS A 229 -19.83 -9.03 -2.77
CA HIS A 229 -20.95 -8.48 -2.02
C HIS A 229 -20.93 -6.94 -2.02
N HIS A 230 -19.81 -6.32 -1.63
CA HIS A 230 -19.74 -4.85 -1.57
C HIS A 230 -19.92 -4.19 -2.95
N LEU A 231 -19.40 -4.80 -4.01
CA LEU A 231 -19.53 -4.27 -5.37
C LEU A 231 -20.95 -4.44 -5.91
N LEU A 232 -21.58 -5.58 -5.64
CA LEU A 232 -22.97 -5.82 -6.00
C LEU A 232 -23.92 -4.92 -5.20
N LEU A 233 -23.73 -4.83 -3.88
CA LEU A 233 -24.54 -3.98 -3.00
C LEU A 233 -24.52 -2.53 -3.48
N ARG A 234 -23.34 -2.03 -3.87
CA ARG A 234 -23.20 -0.69 -4.45
C ARG A 234 -23.93 -0.54 -5.77
N PHE A 235 -23.91 -1.55 -6.64
CA PHE A 235 -24.67 -1.56 -7.89
C PHE A 235 -26.18 -1.52 -7.63
N LEU A 236 -26.71 -2.39 -6.78
CA LEU A 236 -28.13 -2.45 -6.46
C LEU A 236 -28.65 -1.12 -5.88
N ASN A 237 -27.90 -0.53 -4.95
CA ASN A 237 -28.27 0.73 -4.30
C ASN A 237 -28.02 1.97 -5.18
N THR A 238 -27.43 1.80 -6.38
CA THR A 238 -27.31 2.88 -7.38
C THR A 238 -28.67 3.35 -7.85
N TYR A 239 -29.59 2.41 -7.99
CA TYR A 239 -30.90 2.64 -8.54
C TYR A 239 -31.92 2.66 -7.40
N GLN A 240 -31.92 3.74 -6.61
CA GLN A 240 -32.79 3.87 -5.43
C GLN A 240 -34.28 3.72 -5.79
N THR A 241 -34.72 4.36 -6.87
CA THR A 241 -36.11 4.37 -7.33
C THR A 241 -36.57 3.10 -8.03
N LYS A 242 -35.65 2.22 -8.45
CA LYS A 242 -35.99 0.96 -9.13
C LYS A 242 -36.10 -0.18 -8.12
N SER A 243 -37.02 -1.10 -8.31
CA SER A 243 -37.11 -2.34 -7.52
C SER A 243 -36.03 -3.35 -7.96
N ILE A 244 -35.78 -4.38 -7.14
CA ILE A 244 -34.86 -5.47 -7.52
C ILE A 244 -35.33 -6.16 -8.81
N THR A 245 -36.63 -6.38 -8.97
CA THR A 245 -37.22 -6.97 -10.19
C THR A 245 -36.92 -6.12 -11.42
N GLN A 246 -37.03 -4.78 -11.31
CA GLN A 246 -36.68 -3.87 -12.40
C GLN A 246 -35.18 -3.87 -12.70
N ILE A 247 -34.31 -4.02 -11.69
CA ILE A 247 -32.85 -4.12 -11.87
C ILE A 247 -32.48 -5.45 -12.54
N ASN A 248 -33.16 -6.54 -12.18
CA ASN A 248 -32.95 -7.85 -12.78
C ASN A 248 -33.33 -7.88 -14.27
N ALA A 249 -34.19 -6.97 -14.73
CA ALA A 249 -34.54 -6.80 -16.14
C ALA A 249 -33.56 -5.92 -16.94
N PHE A 250 -32.44 -5.49 -16.36
CA PHE A 250 -31.46 -4.66 -17.07
C PHE A 250 -30.77 -5.41 -18.20
N SER A 251 -30.55 -4.69 -19.30
CA SER A 251 -29.68 -5.13 -20.38
C SER A 251 -28.22 -4.79 -20.06
N VAL A 252 -27.32 -5.20 -20.96
CA VAL A 252 -25.90 -4.86 -20.88
C VAL A 252 -25.68 -3.33 -20.90
N ASN A 253 -26.55 -2.59 -21.58
CA ASN A 253 -26.42 -1.13 -21.70
C ASN A 253 -26.56 -0.41 -20.34
N GLU A 254 -27.47 -0.84 -19.47
CA GLU A 254 -27.62 -0.23 -18.14
C GLU A 254 -26.43 -0.53 -17.23
N ILE A 255 -25.86 -1.73 -17.35
CA ILE A 255 -24.66 -2.14 -16.61
C ILE A 255 -23.46 -1.31 -17.09
N ASP A 256 -23.34 -1.09 -18.39
CA ASP A 256 -22.33 -0.22 -18.98
C ASP A 256 -22.49 1.24 -18.54
N ALA A 257 -23.72 1.75 -18.50
CA ALA A 257 -24.01 3.09 -18.01
C ALA A 257 -23.58 3.25 -16.54
N TYR A 258 -23.77 2.20 -15.71
CA TYR A 258 -23.27 2.18 -14.34
C TYR A 258 -21.74 2.31 -14.27
N HIS A 259 -21.00 1.48 -15.02
CA HIS A 259 -19.53 1.51 -15.01
C HIS A 259 -18.97 2.79 -15.62
N LYS A 260 -19.57 3.33 -16.69
CA LYS A 260 -19.23 4.64 -17.26
C LYS A 260 -19.38 5.75 -16.23
N GLY A 261 -20.49 5.74 -15.49
CA GLY A 261 -20.70 6.68 -14.38
C GLY A 261 -19.66 6.52 -13.25
N LEU A 262 -19.22 5.31 -12.93
CA LEU A 262 -18.15 5.10 -11.94
C LEU A 262 -16.80 5.69 -12.38
N VAL A 263 -16.43 5.49 -13.64
CA VAL A 263 -15.18 6.03 -14.21
C VAL A 263 -15.20 7.55 -14.19
N GLN A 264 -16.30 8.17 -14.66
CA GLN A 264 -16.44 9.63 -14.73
C GLN A 264 -16.46 10.31 -13.35
N ARG A 265 -17.07 9.70 -12.33
CA ARG A 265 -17.25 10.35 -11.01
C ARG A 265 -16.07 10.23 -10.05
N LYS A 266 -15.37 9.10 -10.04
CA LYS A 266 -14.40 8.77 -8.95
C LYS A 266 -13.01 8.36 -9.46
N GLY A 267 -12.73 8.45 -10.76
CA GLY A 267 -11.45 8.00 -11.33
C GLY A 267 -11.11 6.56 -10.94
N VAL A 268 -12.13 5.70 -10.88
CA VAL A 268 -12.02 4.35 -10.31
C VAL A 268 -11.05 3.51 -11.14
N SER A 269 -10.11 2.84 -10.46
CA SER A 269 -9.11 2.02 -11.14
C SER A 269 -9.75 0.89 -11.97
N TYR A 270 -9.08 0.51 -13.06
CA TYR A 270 -9.43 -0.65 -13.89
C TYR A 270 -9.72 -1.91 -13.06
N SER A 271 -8.91 -2.19 -12.05
CA SER A 271 -9.05 -3.39 -11.22
C SER A 271 -10.40 -3.43 -10.50
N ILE A 272 -10.87 -2.29 -9.99
CA ILE A 272 -12.16 -2.20 -9.30
C ILE A 272 -13.30 -2.38 -10.30
N ILE A 273 -13.24 -1.74 -11.47
CA ILE A 273 -14.25 -1.91 -12.53
C ILE A 273 -14.31 -3.38 -12.97
N ASN A 274 -13.17 -4.00 -13.24
CA ASN A 274 -13.10 -5.41 -13.63
C ASN A 274 -13.68 -6.34 -12.56
N GLN A 275 -13.41 -6.08 -11.27
CA GLN A 275 -14.02 -6.84 -10.18
C GLN A 275 -15.54 -6.60 -10.09
N SER A 276 -15.99 -5.36 -10.32
CA SER A 276 -17.42 -5.01 -10.30
C SER A 276 -18.17 -5.71 -11.41
N VAL A 277 -17.63 -5.70 -12.64
CA VAL A 277 -18.18 -6.42 -13.79
C VAL A 277 -18.33 -7.91 -13.48
N ASN A 278 -17.29 -8.55 -12.91
CA ASN A 278 -17.36 -9.96 -12.58
C ASN A 278 -18.36 -10.28 -11.45
N ALA A 279 -18.47 -9.40 -10.44
CA ALA A 279 -19.44 -9.56 -9.37
C ALA A 279 -20.88 -9.45 -9.89
N ILE A 280 -21.16 -8.43 -10.72
CA ILE A 280 -22.48 -8.22 -11.33
C ILE A 280 -22.79 -9.35 -12.32
N LYS A 281 -21.84 -9.76 -13.17
CA LYS A 281 -22.01 -10.91 -14.08
C LYS A 281 -22.37 -12.19 -13.32
N LEU A 282 -21.67 -12.46 -12.22
CA LEU A 282 -21.99 -13.63 -11.39
C LEU A 282 -23.44 -13.53 -10.88
N TYR A 283 -23.88 -12.35 -10.44
CA TYR A 283 -25.22 -12.12 -9.94
C TYR A 283 -26.29 -12.40 -11.00
N PHE A 284 -26.17 -11.78 -12.18
CA PHE A 284 -27.13 -12.00 -13.27
C PHE A 284 -27.16 -13.45 -13.74
N ARG A 285 -26.00 -14.10 -13.86
CA ARG A 285 -25.94 -15.51 -14.26
C ARG A 285 -26.60 -16.44 -13.24
N THR A 286 -26.35 -16.22 -11.96
CA THR A 286 -26.71 -17.20 -10.91
C THR A 286 -28.06 -16.93 -10.26
N ILE A 287 -28.46 -15.67 -10.14
CA ILE A 287 -29.70 -15.27 -9.46
C ILE A 287 -30.80 -14.91 -10.45
N VAL A 288 -30.43 -14.26 -11.57
CA VAL A 288 -31.39 -13.86 -12.59
C VAL A 288 -31.55 -14.91 -13.70
N GLY A 289 -30.53 -15.75 -13.91
CA GLY A 289 -30.51 -16.75 -14.97
C GLY A 289 -30.14 -16.19 -16.35
N ILE A 290 -29.56 -14.99 -16.42
CA ILE A 290 -29.17 -14.32 -17.67
C ILE A 290 -27.65 -14.37 -17.83
N GLU A 291 -27.18 -14.90 -18.96
CA GLU A 291 -25.78 -14.82 -19.33
C GLU A 291 -25.46 -13.46 -19.96
N ILE A 292 -24.59 -12.70 -19.30
CA ILE A 292 -24.05 -11.46 -19.85
C ILE A 292 -22.71 -11.75 -20.52
N ASP A 293 -22.60 -11.46 -21.82
CA ASP A 293 -21.30 -11.50 -22.48
C ASP A 293 -20.41 -10.37 -21.97
N SER A 294 -19.26 -10.79 -21.45
CA SER A 294 -18.21 -9.90 -20.96
C SER A 294 -17.56 -9.03 -22.04
N LYS A 295 -17.70 -9.40 -23.32
CA LYS A 295 -17.14 -8.67 -24.47
C LYS A 295 -17.94 -7.40 -24.78
N GLU A 296 -19.22 -7.39 -24.44
CA GLU A 296 -20.10 -6.25 -24.68
C GLU A 296 -19.90 -5.14 -23.64
N ILE A 297 -19.30 -5.47 -22.48
CA ILE A 297 -19.04 -4.49 -21.42
C ILE A 297 -17.75 -3.72 -21.67
N ILE A 298 -17.86 -2.41 -21.89
CA ILE A 298 -16.71 -1.52 -22.11
C ILE A 298 -15.90 -1.38 -20.82
N ARG A 299 -14.60 -1.70 -20.89
CA ARG A 299 -13.66 -1.57 -19.77
C ARG A 299 -12.60 -0.50 -20.06
N PRO A 300 -12.16 0.26 -19.05
CA PRO A 300 -11.02 1.15 -19.25
C PRO A 300 -9.78 0.35 -19.66
N ALA A 301 -8.81 0.99 -20.30
CA ALA A 301 -7.55 0.32 -20.62
C ALA A 301 -6.79 -0.03 -19.33
N LYS A 302 -6.28 -1.26 -19.21
CA LYS A 302 -5.42 -1.65 -18.09
C LYS A 302 -4.03 -1.05 -18.31
N ALA A 303 -3.69 0.00 -17.55
CA ALA A 303 -2.34 0.53 -17.52
C ALA A 303 -1.35 -0.56 -17.03
N LYS A 304 -0.30 -0.82 -17.82
CA LYS A 304 0.81 -1.69 -17.41
C LYS A 304 1.82 -0.84 -16.63
N LYS A 305 1.67 -0.76 -15.32
CA LYS A 305 2.69 -0.15 -14.45
C LYS A 305 3.77 -1.18 -14.12
N LEU A 306 5.03 -0.78 -14.16
CA LEU A 306 6.12 -1.60 -13.64
C LEU A 306 5.92 -1.82 -12.13
N PRO A 307 6.26 -3.00 -11.59
CA PRO A 307 6.26 -3.22 -10.16
C PRO A 307 7.19 -2.24 -9.47
N SER A 308 6.76 -1.72 -8.33
CA SER A 308 7.67 -0.98 -7.46
C SER A 308 8.54 -1.94 -6.67
N ILE A 309 9.85 -1.73 -6.77
CA ILE A 309 10.91 -2.51 -6.13
C ILE A 309 11.71 -1.55 -5.24
N TYR A 310 11.90 -1.94 -3.99
CA TYR A 310 12.83 -1.30 -3.07
C TYR A 310 14.25 -1.73 -3.33
N SER A 311 15.20 -0.81 -3.24
CA SER A 311 16.64 -1.14 -3.22
C SER A 311 17.02 -1.89 -1.94
N LEU A 312 18.21 -2.52 -1.92
CA LEU A 312 18.73 -3.19 -0.72
C LEU A 312 18.87 -2.22 0.46
N GLU A 313 19.33 -1.00 0.21
CA GLU A 313 19.49 0.05 1.22
C GLU A 313 18.14 0.50 1.75
N GLU A 314 17.13 0.66 0.88
CA GLU A 314 15.77 0.99 1.30
C GLU A 314 15.16 -0.11 2.17
N VAL A 315 15.30 -1.37 1.78
CA VAL A 315 14.85 -2.53 2.59
C VAL A 315 15.54 -2.52 3.95
N GLN A 316 16.87 -2.30 3.98
CA GLN A 316 17.63 -2.23 5.22
C GLN A 316 17.13 -1.08 6.12
N ARG A 317 16.90 0.12 5.57
CA ARG A 317 16.36 1.25 6.33
C ARG A 317 14.95 0.96 6.86
N ILE A 318 14.07 0.37 6.05
CA ILE A 318 12.70 -0.01 6.46
C ILE A 318 12.75 -0.98 7.64
N ILE A 319 13.58 -2.03 7.56
CA ILE A 319 13.66 -3.05 8.64
C ILE A 319 14.24 -2.44 9.91
N LYS A 320 15.30 -1.62 9.81
CA LYS A 320 15.92 -0.95 10.95
C LYS A 320 15.00 0.07 11.63
N ALA A 321 14.09 0.70 10.89
CA ALA A 321 13.14 1.66 11.44
C ALA A 321 12.01 1.02 12.27
N ILE A 322 11.95 -0.31 12.37
CA ILE A 322 10.93 -1.03 13.15
C ILE A 322 11.50 -1.43 14.51
N ASP A 323 11.08 -0.77 15.58
CA ASP A 323 11.60 -1.04 16.93
C ASP A 323 11.09 -2.36 17.50
N ASN A 324 9.80 -2.64 17.34
CA ASN A 324 9.17 -3.85 17.87
C ASN A 324 9.71 -5.11 17.19
N LEU A 325 10.27 -6.03 17.99
CA LEU A 325 10.93 -7.25 17.53
C LEU A 325 10.00 -8.14 16.68
N LYS A 326 8.76 -8.38 17.14
CA LYS A 326 7.74 -9.13 16.39
C LYS A 326 7.48 -8.51 15.01
N HIS A 327 7.26 -7.20 14.96
CA HIS A 327 7.01 -6.48 13.70
C HIS A 327 8.21 -6.54 12.75
N ARG A 328 9.43 -6.39 13.29
CA ARG A 328 10.67 -6.47 12.52
C ARG A 328 10.85 -7.86 11.92
N ALA A 329 10.61 -8.91 12.70
CA ALA A 329 10.67 -10.29 12.27
C ALA A 329 9.68 -10.58 11.13
N ILE A 330 8.42 -10.14 11.26
CA ILE A 330 7.40 -10.34 10.20
C ILE A 330 7.81 -9.69 8.89
N VAL A 331 8.19 -8.40 8.92
CA VAL A 331 8.54 -7.65 7.72
C VAL A 331 9.81 -8.20 7.07
N PHE A 332 10.80 -8.57 7.88
CA PHE A 332 12.03 -9.16 7.38
C PHE A 332 11.81 -10.56 6.79
N LEU A 333 10.92 -11.37 7.36
CA LEU A 333 10.60 -12.69 6.83
C LEU A 333 9.85 -12.60 5.49
N ILE A 334 8.91 -11.64 5.36
CA ILE A 334 8.23 -11.36 4.09
C ILE A 334 9.22 -11.07 2.97
N TYR A 335 10.24 -10.25 3.24
CA TYR A 335 11.31 -9.96 2.30
C TYR A 335 12.21 -11.18 2.09
N SER A 336 12.86 -11.69 3.13
CA SER A 336 13.93 -12.68 3.01
C SER A 336 13.50 -14.08 2.54
N ALA A 337 12.20 -14.40 2.64
CA ALA A 337 11.63 -15.67 2.19
C ALA A 337 10.61 -15.49 1.04
N GLY A 338 10.41 -14.26 0.54
CA GLY A 338 9.50 -13.96 -0.56
C GLY A 338 8.02 -14.27 -0.27
N LEU A 339 7.57 -14.19 0.98
CA LEU A 339 6.23 -14.60 1.39
C LEU A 339 5.15 -13.60 0.96
N ARG A 340 3.94 -14.08 0.67
CA ARG A 340 2.75 -13.21 0.68
C ARG A 340 2.44 -12.84 2.13
N VAL A 341 1.86 -11.66 2.34
CA VAL A 341 1.43 -11.25 3.69
C VAL A 341 0.48 -12.28 4.34
N SER A 342 -0.40 -12.90 3.55
CA SER A 342 -1.31 -13.95 4.03
C SER A 342 -0.60 -15.24 4.44
N GLU A 343 0.54 -15.54 3.83
CA GLU A 343 1.36 -16.71 4.16
C GLU A 343 2.15 -16.42 5.45
N ALA A 344 2.75 -15.23 5.56
CA ALA A 344 3.50 -14.83 6.75
C ALA A 344 2.63 -14.82 8.03
N ILE A 345 1.40 -14.32 7.96
CA ILE A 345 0.49 -14.28 9.13
C ILE A 345 -0.19 -15.61 9.45
N ALA A 346 -0.15 -16.58 8.53
CA ALA A 346 -0.74 -17.90 8.72
C ALA A 346 0.29 -18.98 9.11
N MET A 347 1.58 -18.62 9.10
CA MET A 347 2.70 -19.49 9.44
C MET A 347 2.63 -19.94 10.89
N GLU A 348 2.91 -21.21 11.13
CA GLU A 348 3.03 -21.80 12.47
C GLU A 348 4.52 -22.04 12.79
N VAL A 349 4.86 -22.20 14.07
CA VAL A 349 6.26 -22.39 14.50
C VAL A 349 6.86 -23.64 13.85
N VAL A 350 6.07 -24.70 13.71
CA VAL A 350 6.44 -25.99 13.10
C VAL A 350 6.81 -25.90 11.62
N ASP A 351 6.45 -24.80 10.94
CA ASP A 351 6.77 -24.59 9.52
C ASP A 351 8.25 -24.21 9.31
N LEU A 352 8.97 -23.83 10.37
CA LEU A 352 10.37 -23.42 10.31
C LEU A 352 11.31 -24.62 10.49
N GLN A 353 12.10 -24.92 9.46
CA GLN A 353 13.13 -25.96 9.51
C GLN A 353 14.51 -25.30 9.65
N PHE A 354 14.91 -25.05 10.90
CA PHE A 354 16.17 -24.37 11.22
C PHE A 354 17.42 -25.19 10.87
N ASP A 355 17.30 -26.52 10.90
CA ASP A 355 18.34 -27.47 10.50
C ASP A 355 18.62 -27.39 8.98
N ARG A 356 17.55 -27.29 8.18
CA ARG A 356 17.64 -27.26 6.70
C ARG A 356 17.66 -25.85 6.12
N MET A 357 17.47 -24.82 6.95
CA MET A 357 17.31 -23.44 6.52
C MET A 357 16.19 -23.28 5.47
N MET A 358 15.06 -23.93 5.73
CA MET A 358 13.87 -23.91 4.89
C MET A 358 12.62 -23.53 5.68
N ILE A 359 11.61 -23.05 4.96
CA ILE A 359 10.28 -22.76 5.49
C ILE A 359 9.26 -23.51 4.66
N ASN A 360 8.38 -24.27 5.32
CA ASN A 360 7.23 -24.89 4.68
C ASN A 360 6.05 -23.90 4.60
N VAL A 361 5.65 -23.52 3.40
CA VAL A 361 4.51 -22.63 3.18
C VAL A 361 3.30 -23.46 2.79
N ARG A 362 2.44 -23.73 3.78
CA ARG A 362 1.19 -24.48 3.61
C ARG A 362 0.10 -23.64 2.95
N GLY A 363 -0.70 -24.27 2.09
CA GLY A 363 -1.94 -23.70 1.56
C GLY A 363 -1.74 -22.42 0.75
N GLY A 364 -0.67 -22.34 -0.04
CA GLY A 364 -0.40 -21.23 -0.96
C GLY A 364 -1.51 -21.02 -2.00
N LYS A 365 -1.29 -20.12 -2.97
CA LYS A 365 -2.30 -19.83 -4.01
C LYS A 365 -2.76 -21.13 -4.71
N GLY A 366 -4.05 -21.45 -4.58
CA GLY A 366 -4.62 -22.70 -5.10
C GLY A 366 -4.49 -23.90 -4.16
N LYS A 367 -4.26 -23.68 -2.86
CA LYS A 367 -4.02 -24.71 -1.83
C LYS A 367 -2.80 -25.60 -2.11
N LYS A 368 -1.77 -25.02 -2.74
CA LYS A 368 -0.51 -25.73 -3.03
C LYS A 368 0.56 -25.37 -2.01
N ASP A 369 1.20 -26.39 -1.47
CA ASP A 369 2.31 -26.26 -0.56
C ASP A 369 3.61 -26.02 -1.33
N ARG A 370 4.58 -25.35 -0.70
CA ARG A 370 5.93 -25.18 -1.24
C ARG A 370 6.94 -24.92 -0.14
N PHE A 371 8.19 -25.22 -0.43
CA PHE A 371 9.31 -24.77 0.38
C PHE A 371 9.85 -23.42 -0.12
N THR A 372 10.29 -22.57 0.81
CA THR A 372 11.07 -21.37 0.52
C THR A 372 12.28 -21.27 1.45
N LEU A 373 13.13 -20.28 1.21
CA LEU A 373 14.39 -20.07 1.92
C LEU A 373 14.16 -19.50 3.32
N LEU A 374 14.94 -19.98 4.30
CA LEU A 374 15.14 -19.30 5.57
C LEU A 374 16.57 -18.73 5.59
N SER A 375 16.72 -17.40 5.53
CA SER A 375 18.07 -16.81 5.59
C SER A 375 18.67 -16.94 7.00
N LYS A 376 20.00 -17.07 7.14
CA LYS A 376 20.70 -17.13 8.45
C LYS A 376 20.36 -15.97 9.36
N ARG A 377 20.25 -14.76 8.80
CA ARG A 377 19.85 -13.56 9.54
C ARG A 377 18.41 -13.64 10.00
N ALA A 378 17.50 -14.15 9.16
CA ALA A 378 16.10 -14.34 9.55
C ALA A 378 15.98 -15.42 10.63
N ALA A 379 16.71 -16.52 10.52
CA ALA A 379 16.75 -17.56 11.54
C ALA A 379 17.23 -17.01 12.90
N SER A 380 18.31 -16.21 12.91
CA SER A 380 18.81 -15.57 14.13
C SER A 380 17.73 -14.68 14.78
N LEU A 381 17.10 -13.81 13.99
CA LEU A 381 16.05 -12.91 14.48
C LEU A 381 14.81 -13.67 14.95
N LEU A 382 14.43 -14.76 14.27
CA LEU A 382 13.30 -15.58 14.65
C LEU A 382 13.56 -16.36 15.93
N LYS A 383 14.78 -16.85 16.16
CA LYS A 383 15.16 -17.48 17.44
C LYS A 383 15.06 -16.50 18.60
N GLU A 384 15.57 -15.28 18.44
CA GLU A 384 15.43 -14.19 19.43
C GLU A 384 13.95 -13.89 19.72
N TYR A 385 13.14 -13.77 18.66
CA TYR A 385 11.71 -13.55 18.77
C TYR A 385 10.98 -14.69 19.48
N ILE A 386 11.22 -15.95 19.09
CA ILE A 386 10.57 -17.13 19.69
C ILE A 386 10.93 -17.23 21.18
N ALA A 387 12.19 -16.97 21.56
CA ALA A 387 12.61 -16.98 22.95
C ALA A 387 11.98 -15.85 23.78
N SER A 388 11.62 -14.72 23.18
CA SER A 388 11.06 -13.57 23.90
C SER A 388 9.54 -13.57 23.99
N TYR A 389 8.86 -14.19 23.01
CA TYR A 389 7.40 -14.16 22.89
C TYR A 389 6.74 -15.52 23.12
N GLU A 390 7.51 -16.62 23.09
CA GLU A 390 7.05 -17.99 23.35
C GLU A 390 5.71 -18.34 22.64
N PRO A 391 5.62 -18.18 21.29
CA PRO A 391 4.39 -18.44 20.57
C PRO A 391 3.96 -19.91 20.68
N GLU A 392 2.67 -20.14 20.93
CA GLU A 392 2.12 -21.49 21.13
C GLU A 392 1.77 -22.17 19.81
N ARG A 393 1.16 -21.42 18.87
CA ARG A 393 0.67 -21.98 17.60
C ARG A 393 1.20 -21.25 16.40
N TYR A 394 0.78 -20.00 16.23
CA TYR A 394 1.18 -19.20 15.08
C TYR A 394 2.57 -18.65 15.33
N LEU A 395 3.41 -18.62 14.30
CA LEU A 395 4.72 -17.98 14.42
C LEU A 395 4.55 -16.54 14.87
N PHE A 396 3.54 -15.83 14.35
CA PHE A 396 3.25 -14.46 14.75
C PHE A 396 1.81 -14.31 15.26
N GLU A 397 1.68 -14.33 16.58
CA GLU A 397 0.40 -14.19 17.26
C GLU A 397 -0.03 -12.72 17.36
N GLY A 398 -1.33 -12.50 17.19
CA GLY A 398 -2.05 -11.26 17.46
C GLY A 398 -2.13 -10.97 18.95
N GLN A 399 -2.97 -9.99 19.32
CA GLN A 399 -3.11 -9.57 20.71
C GLN A 399 -3.69 -10.67 21.61
N TYR A 400 -4.48 -11.59 21.04
CA TYR A 400 -5.22 -12.62 21.77
C TYR A 400 -4.82 -14.05 21.32
N GLY A 401 -3.58 -14.25 20.86
CA GLY A 401 -3.10 -15.56 20.38
C GLY A 401 -3.58 -15.95 18.97
N ASP A 402 -4.43 -15.14 18.33
CA ASP A 402 -4.95 -15.39 16.98
C ASP A 402 -3.99 -14.96 15.87
N ARG A 403 -4.37 -15.15 14.60
CA ARG A 403 -3.55 -14.71 13.47
C ARG A 403 -3.49 -13.19 13.38
N TYR A 404 -2.29 -12.66 13.19
CA TYR A 404 -2.10 -11.25 12.90
C TYR A 404 -2.90 -10.78 11.67
N SER A 405 -3.46 -9.57 11.70
CA SER A 405 -4.22 -9.07 10.54
C SER A 405 -3.31 -8.53 9.42
N ALA A 406 -3.60 -8.87 8.17
CA ALA A 406 -2.86 -8.32 7.02
C ALA A 406 -2.93 -6.78 6.94
N GLY A 407 -4.04 -6.19 7.43
CA GLY A 407 -4.19 -4.74 7.52
C GLY A 407 -3.20 -4.10 8.49
N SER A 408 -2.97 -4.74 9.63
CA SER A 408 -2.00 -4.30 10.63
C SER A 408 -0.56 -4.34 10.08
N ILE A 409 -0.18 -5.41 9.35
CA ILE A 409 1.14 -5.49 8.69
C ILE A 409 1.33 -4.36 7.66
N ARG A 410 0.30 -4.04 6.87
CA ARG A 410 0.38 -2.91 5.93
C ARG A 410 0.60 -1.58 6.64
N LYS A 411 -0.03 -1.36 7.79
CA LYS A 411 0.17 -0.15 8.62
C LYS A 411 1.58 -0.09 9.19
N ILE A 412 2.12 -1.22 9.65
CA ILE A 412 3.50 -1.33 10.15
C ILE A 412 4.48 -0.91 9.06
N ILE A 413 4.38 -1.49 7.87
CA ILE A 413 5.29 -1.16 6.75
C ILE A 413 5.14 0.30 6.35
N LYS A 414 3.91 0.83 6.28
CA LYS A 414 3.69 2.24 5.95
C LYS A 414 4.43 3.16 6.94
N ARG A 415 4.25 2.94 8.24
CA ARG A 415 4.94 3.71 9.30
C ARG A 415 6.46 3.55 9.24
N ALA A 416 6.95 2.34 8.99
CA ALA A 416 8.37 2.06 8.88
C ALA A 416 9.00 2.81 7.70
N LYS A 417 8.33 2.84 6.54
CA LYS A 417 8.77 3.61 5.36
C LYS A 417 8.83 5.11 5.65
N GLU A 418 7.78 5.65 6.28
CA GLU A 418 7.70 7.07 6.66
C GLU A 418 8.85 7.43 7.59
N ARG A 419 9.10 6.63 8.63
CA ARG A 419 10.23 6.80 9.55
C ARG A 419 11.60 6.65 8.87
N ALA A 420 11.70 5.77 7.89
CA ALA A 420 12.94 5.50 7.15
C ALA A 420 13.23 6.51 6.03
N GLY A 421 12.33 7.48 5.78
CA GLY A 421 12.47 8.44 4.69
C GLY A 421 12.42 7.81 3.29
N VAL A 422 11.80 6.63 3.15
CA VAL A 422 11.76 5.90 1.87
C VAL A 422 10.64 6.46 0.99
N LYS A 423 11.04 7.14 -0.09
CA LYS A 423 10.12 7.78 -1.05
C LYS A 423 9.47 6.80 -2.03
N THR A 424 10.05 5.62 -2.21
CA THR A 424 9.54 4.60 -3.12
C THR A 424 8.13 4.17 -2.71
N GLU A 425 7.15 4.43 -3.57
CA GLU A 425 5.76 3.99 -3.39
C GLU A 425 5.72 2.47 -3.36
N GLY A 426 5.05 1.85 -2.38
CA GLY A 426 5.08 0.39 -2.30
C GLY A 426 4.50 -0.20 -1.02
N SER A 427 4.28 -1.51 -1.04
CA SER A 427 3.58 -2.26 0.02
C SER A 427 4.27 -3.58 0.35
N THR A 428 3.62 -4.44 1.15
CA THR A 428 4.02 -5.85 1.34
C THR A 428 4.36 -6.58 0.03
N HIS A 429 3.66 -6.30 -1.07
CA HIS A 429 3.96 -6.92 -2.35
C HIS A 429 5.29 -6.42 -2.93
N SER A 430 5.63 -5.14 -2.72
CA SER A 430 6.91 -4.56 -3.15
C SER A 430 8.10 -5.24 -2.48
N LEU A 431 7.99 -5.61 -1.19
CA LEU A 431 9.05 -6.39 -0.52
C LEU A 431 9.26 -7.76 -1.18
N ARG A 432 8.17 -8.44 -1.53
CA ARG A 432 8.24 -9.72 -2.25
C ARG A 432 8.75 -9.54 -3.68
N HIS A 433 8.41 -8.44 -4.36
CA HIS A 433 8.96 -8.13 -5.67
C HIS A 433 10.46 -7.84 -5.57
N SER A 434 10.90 -7.06 -4.58
CA SER A 434 12.32 -6.84 -4.29
C SER A 434 13.08 -8.15 -4.05
N PHE A 435 12.52 -9.08 -3.26
CA PHE A 435 13.14 -10.39 -3.07
C PHE A 435 13.41 -11.10 -4.40
N ALA A 436 12.40 -11.16 -5.27
CA ALA A 436 12.51 -11.81 -6.56
C ALA A 436 13.54 -11.12 -7.47
N THR A 437 13.49 -9.79 -7.55
CA THR A 437 14.42 -8.99 -8.36
C THR A 437 15.85 -9.11 -7.84
N HIS A 438 16.07 -9.02 -6.53
CA HIS A 438 17.42 -9.15 -5.95
C HIS A 438 18.01 -10.55 -6.13
N LEU A 439 17.20 -11.62 -6.07
CA LEU A 439 17.66 -12.97 -6.42
C LEU A 439 18.06 -13.06 -7.89
N LEU A 440 17.27 -12.45 -8.78
CA LEU A 440 17.56 -12.43 -10.22
C LEU A 440 18.82 -11.62 -10.53
N GLU A 441 19.01 -10.47 -9.88
CA GLU A 441 20.23 -9.64 -9.99
C GLU A 441 21.47 -10.38 -9.49
N ALA A 442 21.33 -11.13 -8.39
CA ALA A 442 22.36 -12.04 -7.88
C ALA A 442 22.66 -13.23 -8.80
N GLY A 443 21.88 -13.43 -9.88
CA GLY A 443 22.10 -14.48 -10.88
C GLY A 443 21.33 -15.78 -10.62
N THR A 444 20.33 -15.77 -9.75
CA THR A 444 19.47 -16.94 -9.51
C THR A 444 18.59 -17.20 -10.73
N ASP A 445 18.51 -18.44 -11.18
CA ASP A 445 17.67 -18.81 -12.33
C ASP A 445 16.17 -18.59 -12.05
N LEU A 446 15.46 -18.12 -13.08
CA LEU A 446 14.05 -17.72 -13.01
C LEU A 446 13.14 -18.87 -12.57
N ARG A 447 13.45 -20.13 -12.92
CA ARG A 447 12.66 -21.31 -12.52
C ARG A 447 12.76 -21.55 -11.01
N TYR A 448 13.92 -21.37 -10.42
CA TYR A 448 14.07 -21.47 -8.96
C TYR A 448 13.31 -20.34 -8.26
N ILE A 449 13.41 -19.09 -8.75
CA ILE A 449 12.63 -17.96 -8.22
C ILE A 449 11.12 -18.25 -8.32
N GLN A 450 10.66 -18.78 -9.45
CA GLN A 450 9.25 -19.17 -9.64
C GLN A 450 8.79 -20.20 -8.61
N SER A 451 9.62 -21.21 -8.33
CA SER A 451 9.35 -22.25 -7.34
C SER A 451 9.24 -21.67 -5.92
N LEU A 452 10.23 -20.86 -5.50
CA LEU A 452 10.27 -20.20 -4.19
C LEU A 452 9.05 -19.31 -3.95
N LEU A 453 8.61 -18.58 -4.99
CA LEU A 453 7.42 -17.72 -4.91
C LEU A 453 6.11 -18.50 -5.04
N GLY A 454 6.11 -19.75 -5.51
CA GLY A 454 4.89 -20.51 -5.75
C GLY A 454 4.02 -19.88 -6.82
N HIS A 455 4.64 -19.53 -7.94
CA HIS A 455 3.98 -18.97 -9.11
C HIS A 455 3.57 -20.11 -10.06
N SER A 456 2.28 -20.26 -10.31
CA SER A 456 1.75 -21.29 -11.21
C SER A 456 1.96 -20.95 -12.70
N ASN A 457 2.32 -19.71 -13.03
CA ASN A 457 2.50 -19.24 -14.39
C ASN A 457 3.81 -18.45 -14.50
N SER A 458 4.68 -18.83 -15.44
CA SER A 458 5.97 -18.18 -15.69
C SER A 458 5.83 -16.68 -15.99
N LYS A 459 4.73 -16.27 -16.66
CA LYS A 459 4.42 -14.87 -16.96
C LYS A 459 4.39 -13.96 -15.73
N THR A 460 4.09 -14.51 -14.56
CA THR A 460 4.09 -13.73 -13.31
C THR A 460 5.49 -13.50 -12.74
N THR A 461 6.46 -14.33 -13.12
CA THR A 461 7.86 -14.22 -12.74
C THR A 461 8.66 -13.46 -13.81
N GLU A 462 8.27 -13.55 -15.08
CA GLU A 462 8.85 -12.77 -16.19
C GLU A 462 8.72 -11.25 -15.97
N ILE A 463 7.75 -10.77 -15.19
CA ILE A 463 7.65 -9.34 -14.86
C ILE A 463 8.94 -8.82 -14.19
N TYR A 464 9.69 -9.67 -13.48
CA TYR A 464 10.94 -9.29 -12.81
C TYR A 464 12.12 -9.11 -13.77
N THR A 465 12.11 -9.77 -14.93
CA THR A 465 13.20 -9.66 -15.90
C THR A 465 13.25 -8.26 -16.51
N HIS A 466 12.09 -7.59 -16.64
CA HIS A 466 11.99 -6.22 -17.14
C HIS A 466 12.51 -5.15 -16.17
N VAL A 467 12.69 -5.48 -14.89
CA VAL A 467 13.15 -4.52 -13.88
C VAL A 467 14.56 -4.81 -13.39
N SER A 468 15.09 -6.00 -13.66
CA SER A 468 16.47 -6.35 -13.31
C SER A 468 17.46 -5.46 -14.06
N THR A 469 18.35 -4.81 -13.31
CA THR A 469 19.35 -3.89 -13.86
C THR A 469 20.50 -4.60 -14.57
N ARG A 470 20.71 -5.90 -14.32
CA ARG A 470 21.88 -6.67 -14.82
C ARG A 470 22.00 -6.68 -16.36
N HIS A 471 20.88 -6.65 -17.09
CA HIS A 471 20.90 -6.54 -18.55
C HIS A 471 20.96 -5.08 -19.03
N LEU A 472 20.48 -4.13 -18.23
CA LEU A 472 20.46 -2.71 -18.58
C LEU A 472 21.81 -2.03 -18.31
N SER A 473 22.53 -2.43 -17.26
CA SER A 473 23.84 -1.86 -16.90
C SER A 473 24.94 -2.15 -17.91
N SER A 474 24.79 -3.21 -18.71
CA SER A 474 25.69 -3.51 -19.84
C SER A 474 25.40 -2.69 -21.10
N ILE A 475 24.25 -1.98 -21.15
CA ILE A 475 23.86 -1.14 -22.27
C ILE A 475 24.39 0.26 -22.00
N LYS A 476 25.41 0.69 -22.75
CA LYS A 476 25.91 2.07 -22.70
C LYS A 476 24.87 3.01 -23.29
N SER A 477 24.61 4.13 -22.62
CA SER A 477 23.68 5.14 -23.13
C SER A 477 24.29 5.81 -24.36
N PRO A 478 23.56 6.02 -25.46
CA PRO A 478 24.07 6.80 -26.59
C PRO A 478 24.57 8.21 -26.20
N GLY A 479 23.99 8.79 -25.14
CA GLY A 479 24.45 10.06 -24.59
C GLY A 479 25.86 10.02 -24.00
N ASP A 480 26.34 8.86 -23.56
CA ASP A 480 27.71 8.68 -23.08
C ASP A 480 28.74 8.75 -24.22
N PHE A 481 28.28 8.66 -25.48
CA PHE A 481 29.11 8.86 -26.67
C PHE A 481 29.09 10.31 -27.18
N ILE A 482 28.30 11.19 -26.56
CA ILE A 482 28.18 12.59 -26.93
C ILE A 482 29.04 13.42 -25.98
N ASN A 483 30.05 14.11 -26.51
CA ASN A 483 30.78 15.13 -25.74
C ASN A 483 29.93 16.41 -25.70
N ILE A 484 29.45 16.77 -24.50
CA ILE A 484 28.71 18.01 -24.21
C ILE A 484 29.61 19.01 -23.49
#